data_AF-A0A2X1L9N3-F1
#
_entry.id   AF-A0A2X1L9N3-F1
#
_cell.length_a   1.000
_cell.length_b   1.000
_cell.length_c   1.000
_cell.angle_alpha   90.00
_cell.angle_beta   90.00
_cell.angle_gamma   90.00
#
_symmetry.space_group_name_H-M   'P 1'
#
loop_
_entity.id
_entity.type
_entity.pdbx_description
1 polymer ?
#
loop_
_entity_poly.entity_id
_entity_poly.type
_entity_poly.pdbx_seq_one_letter_code
_entity_poly.pdbx_strand_id
1 'polypeptide(L)'
;MRLNVNVRETHAMLLDVLSEQHEQHQDLFNSNRLTFSEALAKLYQRLNPQIDMGQRTPQTIGEELLDYRNYLEMEVEVNRGSDGWLRAESGALSTGEAIGTGMSILVMVVQSWEDESRRLRGKDISPCRLLFLDEAARLDARSIATLFELCERLQMQLIIAAPENISPEKGTTYKLVRKVFQNTEHVHVVGLRGFAPQLPETLPGTDEAPSQAS
;
A
#
# COMPACT_ATOMS: atom_id res chain seq x y z
N MET A 1 -1.04 2.96 10.72
CA MET A 1 -0.08 2.02 10.10
C MET A 1 1.02 2.82 9.42
N ARG A 2 2.25 2.34 9.45
CA ARG A 2 3.40 2.97 8.77
C ARG A 2 4.27 1.89 8.12
N LEU A 3 4.96 2.27 7.06
CA LEU A 3 6.01 1.48 6.44
C LEU A 3 7.34 1.96 7.01
N ASN A 4 8.04 1.09 7.73
CA ASN A 4 9.39 1.33 8.20
C ASN A 4 10.38 0.79 7.16
N VAL A 5 11.43 1.56 6.86
CA VAL A 5 12.43 1.21 5.86
C VAL A 5 13.79 1.23 6.53
N ASN A 6 14.37 0.04 6.67
CA ASN A 6 15.70 -0.17 7.24
C ASN A 6 16.68 -0.52 6.12
N VAL A 7 17.97 -0.32 6.38
CA VAL A 7 19.03 -0.81 5.49
C VAL A 7 19.59 -2.08 6.09
N ARG A 8 19.72 -3.14 5.29
CA ARG A 8 20.30 -4.41 5.72
C ARG A 8 21.72 -4.20 6.21
N GLU A 9 22.05 -4.71 7.40
CA GLU A 9 23.37 -4.50 8.04
C GLU A 9 24.54 -4.88 7.13
N THR A 10 24.41 -6.01 6.42
CA THR A 10 25.46 -6.53 5.51
C THR A 10 25.75 -5.58 4.35
N HIS A 11 24.72 -4.87 3.89
CA HIS A 11 24.80 -3.91 2.80
C HIS A 11 25.20 -2.52 3.30
N ALA A 12 24.78 -2.15 4.52
CA ALA A 12 25.21 -0.92 5.18
C ALA A 12 26.73 -0.91 5.37
N MET A 13 27.34 -2.02 5.81
CA MET A 13 28.79 -2.16 5.91
C MET A 13 29.50 -1.99 4.55
N LEU A 14 28.91 -2.51 3.47
CA LEU A 14 29.44 -2.32 2.12
C LEU A 14 29.42 -0.85 1.72
N LEU A 15 28.30 -0.15 1.95
CA LEU A 15 28.17 1.28 1.63
C LEU A 15 29.16 2.13 2.42
N ASP A 16 29.32 1.83 3.71
CA ASP A 16 30.24 2.53 4.61
C ASP A 16 31.69 2.43 4.10
N VAL A 17 32.15 1.21 3.80
CA VAL A 17 33.49 0.94 3.26
C VAL A 17 33.72 1.60 1.90
N LEU A 18 32.72 1.57 1.01
CA LEU A 18 32.80 2.25 -0.28
C LEU A 18 32.85 3.78 -0.14
N SER A 19 32.32 4.34 0.96
CA SER A 19 32.30 5.78 1.22
C SER A 19 33.55 6.29 1.93
N GLU A 20 34.04 5.58 2.96
CA GLU A 20 35.12 6.06 3.83
C GLU A 20 36.48 5.40 3.56
N GLN A 21 36.49 4.16 3.05
CA GLN A 21 37.70 3.33 2.96
C GLN A 21 38.00 2.86 1.52
N HIS A 22 37.49 3.57 0.52
CA HIS A 22 37.65 3.20 -0.89
C HIS A 22 39.12 3.02 -1.31
N GLU A 23 40.07 3.72 -0.66
CA GLU A 23 41.50 3.61 -0.94
C GLU A 23 42.07 2.24 -0.54
N GLN A 24 41.55 1.61 0.52
CA GLN A 24 42.07 0.35 1.05
C GLN A 24 41.71 -0.87 0.19
N HIS A 25 40.72 -0.73 -0.70
CA HIS A 25 40.24 -1.80 -1.58
C HIS A 25 40.38 -1.46 -3.07
N GLN A 26 41.20 -0.46 -3.40
CA GLN A 26 41.53 -0.13 -4.79
C GLN A 26 42.15 -1.30 -5.55
N ASP A 27 42.77 -2.26 -4.86
CA ASP A 27 43.33 -3.47 -5.45
C ASP A 27 42.29 -4.29 -6.23
N LEU A 28 41.06 -4.36 -5.71
CA LEU A 28 39.97 -5.09 -6.35
C LEU A 28 39.45 -4.37 -7.60
N PHE A 29 39.38 -3.04 -7.57
CA PHE A 29 38.80 -2.22 -8.65
C PHE A 29 39.82 -1.83 -9.73
N ASN A 30 41.12 -1.78 -9.42
CA ASN A 30 42.18 -1.48 -10.39
C ASN A 30 42.68 -2.73 -11.14
N SER A 31 42.18 -3.91 -10.81
CA SER A 31 42.58 -5.16 -11.46
C SER A 31 41.89 -5.35 -12.81
N ASN A 32 42.67 -5.39 -13.90
CA ASN A 32 42.16 -5.72 -15.26
C ASN A 32 41.62 -7.15 -15.41
N ARG A 33 41.70 -7.98 -14.36
CA ARG A 33 41.22 -9.38 -14.40
C ARG A 33 39.79 -9.54 -13.89
N LEU A 34 39.22 -8.51 -13.26
CA LEU A 34 37.90 -8.55 -12.66
C LEU A 34 37.01 -7.50 -13.30
N THR A 35 35.75 -7.85 -13.53
CA THR A 35 34.74 -6.83 -13.83
C THR A 35 34.42 -6.03 -12.57
N PHE A 36 33.79 -4.86 -12.74
CA PHE A 36 33.32 -4.06 -11.61
C PHE A 36 32.36 -4.84 -10.70
N SER A 37 31.43 -5.59 -11.28
CA SER A 37 30.49 -6.45 -10.55
C SER A 37 31.22 -7.53 -9.74
N GLU A 38 32.21 -8.20 -10.34
CA GLU A 38 33.01 -9.21 -9.64
C GLU A 38 33.85 -8.61 -8.51
N ALA A 39 34.38 -7.39 -8.68
CA ALA A 39 35.09 -6.67 -7.64
C ALA A 39 34.17 -6.34 -6.45
N LEU A 40 32.95 -5.84 -6.72
CA LEU A 40 31.92 -5.60 -5.70
C LEU A 40 31.54 -6.88 -4.96
N ALA A 41 31.30 -7.98 -5.68
CA ALA A 41 30.96 -9.26 -5.06
C ALA A 41 32.08 -9.78 -4.14
N LYS A 42 33.35 -9.64 -4.58
CA LYS A 42 34.50 -10.01 -3.75
C LYS A 42 34.65 -9.12 -2.52
N LEU A 43 34.41 -7.81 -2.65
CA LEU A 43 34.40 -6.90 -1.50
C LEU A 43 33.28 -7.28 -0.53
N TYR A 44 32.07 -7.51 -1.02
CA TYR A 44 30.93 -7.91 -0.21
C TYR A 44 31.17 -9.24 0.52
N GLN A 45 31.79 -10.22 -0.14
CA GLN A 45 32.20 -11.48 0.46
C GLN A 45 33.29 -11.29 1.52
N ARG A 46 34.24 -10.38 1.30
CA ARG A 46 35.31 -10.06 2.26
C ARG A 46 34.75 -9.42 3.54
N LEU A 47 33.74 -8.57 3.41
CA LEU A 47 33.09 -7.89 4.53
C LEU A 47 32.12 -8.80 5.29
N ASN A 48 31.51 -9.77 4.60
CA ASN A 48 30.51 -10.67 5.17
C ASN A 48 30.90 -12.15 5.02
N PRO A 49 31.99 -12.61 5.66
CA PRO A 49 32.49 -13.98 5.50
C PRO A 49 31.51 -15.05 6.01
N GLN A 50 30.57 -14.68 6.87
CA GLN A 50 29.52 -15.55 7.40
C GLN A 50 28.41 -15.87 6.39
N ILE A 51 28.28 -15.10 5.30
CA ILE A 51 27.22 -15.32 4.30
C ILE A 51 27.65 -16.41 3.33
N ASP A 52 26.91 -17.51 3.30
CA ASP A 52 27.06 -18.51 2.25
C ASP A 52 26.50 -17.96 0.92
N MET A 53 27.40 -17.76 -0.03
CA MET A 53 27.06 -17.28 -1.37
C MET A 53 26.43 -18.39 -2.23
N GLY A 54 26.45 -19.64 -1.78
CA GLY A 54 25.91 -20.79 -2.50
C GLY A 54 26.61 -20.99 -3.85
N GLN A 55 25.85 -21.45 -4.85
CA GLN A 55 26.36 -21.63 -6.23
C GLN A 55 26.30 -20.36 -7.09
N ARG A 56 26.04 -19.18 -6.49
CA ARG A 56 25.93 -17.94 -7.25
C ARG A 56 27.30 -17.49 -7.74
N THR A 57 27.37 -17.07 -9.00
CA THR A 57 28.63 -16.55 -9.57
C THR A 57 28.93 -15.15 -9.00
N PRO A 58 30.21 -14.75 -8.87
CA PRO A 58 30.56 -13.40 -8.44
C PRO A 58 29.96 -12.31 -9.33
N GLN A 59 29.82 -12.56 -10.63
CA GLN A 59 29.18 -11.63 -11.55
C GLN A 59 27.70 -11.38 -11.17
N THR A 60 26.93 -12.44 -10.91
CA THR A 60 25.51 -12.34 -10.51
C THR A 60 25.35 -11.60 -9.19
N ILE A 61 26.18 -11.90 -8.19
CA ILE A 61 26.14 -11.21 -6.89
C ILE A 61 26.46 -9.73 -7.07
N GLY A 62 27.46 -9.41 -7.89
CA GLY A 62 27.80 -8.03 -8.19
C GLY A 62 26.65 -7.26 -8.84
N GLU A 63 25.93 -7.87 -9.77
CA GLU A 63 24.75 -7.27 -10.40
C GLU A 63 23.61 -7.06 -9.39
N GLU A 64 23.37 -8.01 -8.47
CA GLU A 64 22.42 -7.83 -7.37
C GLU A 64 22.80 -6.64 -6.47
N LEU A 65 24.09 -6.43 -6.21
CA LEU A 65 24.60 -5.32 -5.41
C LEU A 65 24.48 -3.95 -6.12
N LEU A 66 24.23 -3.90 -7.43
CA LEU A 66 23.94 -2.65 -8.14
C LEU A 66 22.47 -2.24 -8.02
N ASP A 67 21.60 -3.17 -7.64
CA ASP A 67 20.19 -2.89 -7.41
C ASP A 67 19.96 -2.46 -5.96
N TYR A 68 19.73 -1.16 -5.75
CA TYR A 68 19.51 -0.57 -4.43
C TYR A 68 18.34 -1.22 -3.67
N ARG A 69 17.38 -1.84 -4.36
CA ARG A 69 16.24 -2.50 -3.70
C ARG A 69 16.69 -3.65 -2.81
N ASN A 70 17.81 -4.29 -3.12
CA ASN A 70 18.38 -5.38 -2.31
C ASN A 70 18.97 -4.90 -0.98
N TYR A 71 19.19 -3.59 -0.83
CA TYR A 71 19.73 -2.97 0.38
C TYR A 71 18.63 -2.67 1.40
N LEU A 72 17.38 -2.55 0.94
CA LEU A 72 16.26 -2.12 1.75
C LEU A 72 15.56 -3.32 2.38
N GLU A 73 15.21 -3.17 3.65
CA GLU A 73 14.32 -4.04 4.38
C GLU A 73 13.09 -3.25 4.82
N MET A 74 11.93 -3.66 4.34
CA MET A 74 10.67 -2.97 4.59
C MET A 74 9.83 -3.75 5.58
N GLU A 75 9.38 -3.08 6.63
CA GLU A 75 8.51 -3.66 7.65
C GLU A 75 7.25 -2.82 7.82
N VAL A 76 6.11 -3.50 7.96
CA VAL A 76 4.83 -2.83 8.22
C VAL A 76 4.57 -2.83 9.72
N GLU A 77 4.25 -1.67 10.26
CA GLU A 77 3.90 -1.50 11.66
C GLU A 77 2.50 -0.93 11.83
N VAL A 78 1.78 -1.45 12.83
CA VAL A 78 0.44 -1.02 13.23
C VAL A 78 0.53 -0.36 14.60
N ASN A 79 -0.20 0.75 14.76
CA ASN A 79 -0.27 1.45 16.04
C ASN A 79 -1.51 0.97 16.81
N ARG A 80 -1.31 0.43 18.02
CA ARG A 80 -2.38 -0.08 18.90
C ARG A 80 -2.69 0.84 20.07
N GLY A 81 -2.32 2.12 20.00
CA GLY A 81 -2.56 3.08 21.06
C GLY A 81 -1.65 2.82 22.26
N SER A 82 -2.12 2.03 23.24
CA SER A 82 -1.38 1.76 24.47
C SER A 82 -0.07 0.99 24.24
N ASP A 83 -0.07 0.04 23.30
CA ASP A 83 1.08 -0.83 23.04
C ASP A 83 2.07 -0.19 22.05
N GLY A 84 1.76 1.01 21.55
CA GLY A 84 2.58 1.73 20.60
C GLY A 84 2.59 1.10 19.21
N TRP A 85 3.74 1.20 18.54
CA TRP A 85 3.98 0.66 17.21
C TRP A 85 4.50 -0.76 17.30
N LEU A 86 3.75 -1.70 16.73
CA LEU A 86 4.12 -3.11 16.69
C LEU A 86 4.17 -3.60 15.24
N ARG A 87 5.06 -4.56 14.97
CA ARG A 87 5.13 -5.23 13.67
C ARG A 87 3.79 -5.89 13.34
N ALA A 88 3.36 -5.74 12.09
CA ALA A 88 2.14 -6.35 11.58
C ALA A 88 2.33 -7.86 11.40
N GLU A 89 2.14 -8.62 12.47
CA GLU A 89 2.18 -10.08 12.44
C GLU A 89 0.77 -10.67 12.46
N SER A 90 0.47 -11.57 11.51
CA SER A 90 -0.86 -12.18 11.37
C SER A 90 -1.36 -12.90 12.63
N GLY A 91 -0.45 -13.41 13.47
CA GLY A 91 -0.80 -14.09 14.72
C GLY A 91 -1.24 -13.16 15.84
N ALA A 92 -0.94 -11.87 15.75
CA ALA A 92 -1.23 -10.89 16.79
C ALA A 92 -2.43 -9.98 16.46
N LEU A 93 -2.95 -10.01 15.23
CA LEU A 93 -4.01 -9.12 14.74
C LEU A 93 -5.39 -9.78 14.82
N SER A 94 -6.40 -9.03 15.24
CA SER A 94 -7.80 -9.46 15.07
C SER A 94 -8.17 -9.53 13.57
N THR A 95 -9.27 -10.20 13.24
CA THR A 95 -9.73 -10.32 11.85
C THR A 95 -9.97 -8.97 11.17
N GLY A 96 -10.59 -8.02 11.87
CA GLY A 96 -10.82 -6.66 11.35
C GLY A 96 -9.51 -5.88 11.16
N GLU A 97 -8.57 -5.98 12.11
CA GLU A 97 -7.25 -5.34 11.99
C GLU A 97 -6.42 -5.96 10.86
N ALA A 98 -6.48 -7.27 10.67
CA ALA A 98 -5.79 -7.95 9.58
C ALA A 98 -6.33 -7.48 8.22
N ILE A 99 -7.66 -7.38 8.06
CA ILE A 99 -8.29 -6.86 6.85
C ILE A 99 -7.91 -5.39 6.61
N GLY A 100 -8.02 -4.53 7.63
CA GLY A 100 -7.67 -3.12 7.52
C GLY A 100 -6.18 -2.88 7.23
N THR A 101 -5.30 -3.68 7.83
CA THR A 101 -3.85 -3.65 7.58
C THR A 101 -3.55 -4.09 6.15
N GLY A 102 -4.12 -5.22 5.70
CA GLY A 102 -3.98 -5.69 4.33
C GLY A 102 -4.47 -4.67 3.30
N MET A 103 -5.62 -4.04 3.55
CA MET A 103 -6.12 -2.98 2.69
C MET A 103 -5.19 -1.77 2.66
N SER A 104 -4.63 -1.35 3.81
CA SER A 104 -3.69 -0.23 3.86
C SER A 104 -2.40 -0.52 3.08
N ILE A 105 -1.88 -1.75 3.15
CA ILE A 105 -0.75 -2.20 2.34
C ILE A 105 -1.09 -2.16 0.85
N LEU A 106 -2.26 -2.71 0.46
CA LEU A 106 -2.70 -2.70 -0.94
C LEU A 106 -2.79 -1.29 -1.51
N VAL A 107 -3.34 -0.36 -0.74
CA VAL A 107 -3.40 1.05 -1.13
C VAL A 107 -2.01 1.63 -1.38
N MET A 108 -1.04 1.38 -0.49
CA MET A 108 0.35 1.81 -0.69
C MET A 108 0.96 1.23 -1.97
N VAL A 109 0.73 -0.06 -2.23
CA VAL A 109 1.22 -0.74 -3.45
C VAL A 109 0.61 -0.14 -4.71
N VAL A 110 -0.71 0.06 -4.74
CA VAL A 110 -1.42 0.63 -5.90
C VAL A 110 -0.93 2.05 -6.20
N GLN A 111 -0.73 2.87 -5.17
CA GLN A 111 -0.17 4.22 -5.33
C GLN A 111 1.26 4.18 -5.88
N SER A 112 2.10 3.30 -5.33
CA SER A 112 3.48 3.15 -5.79
C SER A 112 3.54 2.77 -7.28
N TRP A 113 2.73 1.81 -7.71
CA TRP A 113 2.64 1.41 -9.13
C TRP A 113 2.09 2.51 -10.03
N GLU A 114 1.10 3.28 -9.57
CA GLU A 114 0.56 4.43 -10.32
C GLU A 114 1.63 5.49 -10.58
N ASP A 115 2.46 5.77 -9.56
CA ASP A 115 3.53 6.75 -9.59
C ASP A 115 4.74 6.29 -10.39
N GLU A 116 5.16 5.03 -10.23
CA GLU A 116 6.25 4.43 -11.02
C GLU A 116 5.92 4.46 -12.52
N SER A 117 4.67 4.11 -12.86
CA SER A 117 4.18 4.10 -14.23
C SER A 117 3.92 5.51 -14.79
N ARG A 118 4.01 6.57 -13.97
CA ARG A 118 3.70 7.95 -14.39
C ARG A 118 4.61 8.43 -15.53
N ARG A 119 5.88 7.99 -15.55
CA ARG A 119 6.84 8.36 -16.61
C ARG A 119 6.53 7.69 -17.95
N LEU A 120 5.88 6.53 -17.92
CA LEU A 120 5.51 5.75 -19.10
C LEU A 120 4.10 6.09 -19.61
N ARG A 121 3.35 6.93 -18.88
CA ARG A 121 1.96 7.28 -19.15
C ARG A 121 1.82 8.72 -19.65
N GLY A 122 0.79 8.99 -20.46
CA GLY A 122 0.41 10.35 -20.85
C GLY A 122 0.09 11.20 -19.62
N LYS A 123 0.50 12.48 -19.64
CA LYS A 123 0.32 13.42 -18.50
C LYS A 123 -1.16 13.72 -18.19
N ASP A 124 -2.03 13.47 -19.14
CA ASP A 124 -3.47 13.65 -19.12
C ASP A 124 -4.25 12.40 -18.69
N ILE A 125 -3.56 11.28 -18.42
CA ILE A 125 -4.19 10.01 -18.06
C ILE A 125 -3.98 9.72 -16.56
N SER A 126 -5.10 9.63 -15.83
CA SER A 126 -5.15 9.06 -14.49
C SER A 126 -5.79 7.66 -14.56
N PRO A 127 -5.10 6.61 -14.11
CA PRO A 127 -5.64 5.26 -14.12
C PRO A 127 -6.74 5.09 -13.07
N CYS A 128 -7.72 4.23 -13.37
CA CYS A 128 -8.73 3.85 -12.39
C CYS A 128 -8.10 3.00 -11.28
N ARG A 129 -8.42 3.32 -10.03
CA ARG A 129 -8.07 2.52 -8.85
C ARG A 129 -9.33 1.83 -8.34
N LEU A 130 -9.34 0.51 -8.34
CA LEU A 130 -10.48 -0.31 -7.90
C LEU A 130 -9.99 -1.34 -6.89
N LEU A 131 -10.65 -1.38 -5.72
CA LEU A 131 -10.40 -2.34 -4.66
C LEU A 131 -11.62 -3.23 -4.44
N PHE A 132 -11.37 -4.47 -4.03
CA PHE A 132 -12.39 -5.45 -3.71
C PHE A 132 -12.31 -5.83 -2.23
N LEU A 133 -13.46 -6.02 -1.62
CA LEU A 133 -13.55 -6.51 -0.25
C LEU A 133 -14.71 -7.50 -0.15
N ASP A 134 -14.35 -8.78 -0.02
CA ASP A 134 -15.32 -9.83 0.24
C ASP A 134 -15.52 -10.04 1.75
N GLU A 135 -16.72 -10.49 2.12
CA GLU A 135 -17.16 -10.67 3.50
C GLU A 135 -16.98 -9.41 4.36
N ALA A 136 -17.47 -8.27 3.87
CA ALA A 136 -17.35 -6.99 4.56
C ALA A 136 -17.99 -6.98 5.96
N ALA A 137 -18.90 -7.92 6.25
CA ALA A 137 -19.48 -8.13 7.58
C ALA A 137 -18.46 -8.50 8.67
N ARG A 138 -17.23 -8.90 8.30
CA ARG A 138 -16.13 -9.11 9.25
C ARG A 138 -15.54 -7.82 9.83
N LEU A 139 -15.85 -6.68 9.22
CA LEU A 139 -15.45 -5.37 9.70
C LEU A 139 -16.59 -4.74 10.50
N ASP A 140 -16.24 -4.05 11.58
CA ASP A 140 -17.17 -3.22 12.32
C ASP A 140 -17.48 -1.90 11.57
N ALA A 141 -18.57 -1.24 11.95
CA ALA A 141 -19.04 -0.03 11.29
C ALA A 141 -17.97 1.08 11.23
N ARG A 142 -17.11 1.20 12.26
CA ARG A 142 -16.03 2.19 12.30
C ARG A 142 -14.92 1.88 11.31
N SER A 143 -14.53 0.62 11.17
CA SER A 143 -13.53 0.21 10.19
C SER A 143 -14.03 0.38 8.76
N ILE A 144 -15.31 0.06 8.49
CA ILE A 144 -15.93 0.31 7.18
C ILE A 144 -15.97 1.81 6.86
N ALA A 145 -16.36 2.65 7.82
CA ALA A 145 -16.36 4.11 7.62
C ALA A 145 -14.95 4.64 7.29
N THR A 146 -13.93 4.13 7.99
CA THR A 146 -12.51 4.48 7.71
C THR A 146 -12.11 4.07 6.30
N LEU A 147 -12.55 2.89 5.82
CA LEU A 147 -12.30 2.45 4.45
C LEU A 147 -12.95 3.35 3.41
N PHE A 148 -14.20 3.77 3.63
CA PHE A 148 -14.88 4.70 2.73
C PHE A 148 -14.19 6.07 2.70
N GLU A 149 -13.79 6.59 3.85
CA GLU A 149 -13.03 7.84 3.93
C GLU A 149 -11.69 7.74 3.18
N LEU A 150 -10.96 6.63 3.34
CA LEU A 150 -9.72 6.39 2.60
C LEU A 150 -9.97 6.32 1.09
N CYS A 151 -11.02 5.63 0.64
CA CYS A 151 -11.38 5.56 -0.78
C CYS A 151 -11.77 6.93 -1.35
N GLU A 152 -12.50 7.75 -0.59
CA GLU A 152 -12.88 9.12 -0.99
C GLU A 152 -11.64 10.02 -1.11
N ARG A 153 -10.77 10.01 -0.09
CA ARG A 153 -9.52 10.81 -0.07
C ARG A 153 -8.56 10.43 -1.18
N LEU A 154 -8.49 9.14 -1.52
CA LEU A 154 -7.57 8.63 -2.53
C LEU A 154 -8.23 8.44 -3.89
N GLN A 155 -9.47 8.90 -4.09
CA GLN A 155 -10.23 8.74 -5.33
C GLN A 155 -10.14 7.31 -5.87
N MET A 156 -10.47 6.33 -5.02
CA MET A 156 -10.52 4.91 -5.34
C MET A 156 -11.97 4.43 -5.36
N GLN A 157 -12.25 3.51 -6.26
CA GLN A 157 -13.50 2.77 -6.29
C GLN A 157 -13.38 1.53 -5.41
N LEU A 158 -14.46 1.19 -4.70
CA LEU A 158 -14.51 0.04 -3.82
C LEU A 158 -15.75 -0.79 -4.16
N ILE A 159 -15.55 -2.09 -4.39
CA ILE A 159 -16.61 -3.07 -4.52
C ILE A 159 -16.58 -3.94 -3.27
N ILE A 160 -17.65 -3.86 -2.48
CA ILE A 160 -17.81 -4.66 -1.27
C ILE A 160 -18.90 -5.70 -1.48
N ALA A 161 -18.65 -6.93 -1.02
CA ALA A 161 -19.67 -7.95 -0.85
C ALA A 161 -20.00 -8.05 0.64
N ALA A 162 -21.25 -7.73 0.99
CA ALA A 162 -21.76 -7.81 2.35
C ALA A 162 -22.96 -8.76 2.38
N PRO A 163 -22.97 -9.79 3.25
CA PRO A 163 -24.12 -10.67 3.41
C PRO A 163 -25.30 -9.96 4.12
N GLU A 164 -25.01 -8.92 4.89
CA GLU A 164 -26.01 -8.07 5.53
C GLU A 164 -26.29 -6.81 4.71
N ASN A 165 -27.42 -6.14 4.97
CA ASN A 165 -27.76 -4.85 4.34
C ASN A 165 -26.86 -3.73 4.90
N ILE A 166 -25.55 -3.82 4.70
CA ILE A 166 -24.63 -2.69 4.86
C ILE A 166 -24.93 -1.78 3.68
N SER A 167 -25.91 -0.91 3.84
CA SER A 167 -26.29 0.09 2.83
C SER A 167 -25.48 1.34 3.16
N PRO A 168 -24.35 1.59 2.48
CA PRO A 168 -23.61 2.81 2.71
C PRO A 168 -24.49 4.02 2.34
N GLU A 169 -24.50 5.05 3.18
CA GLU A 169 -25.22 6.30 2.92
C GLU A 169 -24.78 6.94 1.59
N LYS A 170 -23.50 6.72 1.22
CA LYS A 170 -22.89 7.11 -0.05
C LYS A 170 -22.58 5.86 -0.88
N GLY A 171 -23.25 5.67 -2.02
CA GLY A 171 -22.88 4.62 -2.98
C GLY A 171 -24.01 4.08 -3.83
N THR A 172 -23.71 2.98 -4.51
CA THR A 172 -24.68 2.14 -5.23
C THR A 172 -24.68 0.76 -4.59
N THR A 173 -25.85 0.28 -4.20
CA THR A 173 -26.04 -1.03 -3.54
C THR A 173 -26.85 -1.92 -4.47
N TYR A 174 -26.33 -3.12 -4.73
CA TYR A 174 -27.07 -4.16 -5.43
C TYR A 174 -27.48 -5.24 -4.44
N LYS A 175 -28.78 -5.53 -4.37
CA LYS A 175 -29.34 -6.66 -3.63
C LYS A 175 -29.55 -7.82 -4.59
N LEU A 176 -28.84 -8.92 -4.33
CA LEU A 176 -28.93 -10.15 -5.11
C LEU A 176 -29.77 -11.17 -4.34
N VAL A 177 -30.79 -11.72 -4.98
CA VAL A 177 -31.67 -12.74 -4.39
C VAL A 177 -31.75 -13.94 -5.33
N ARG A 178 -31.24 -15.10 -4.88
CA ARG A 178 -31.36 -16.36 -5.60
C ARG A 178 -32.82 -16.83 -5.57
N LYS A 179 -33.35 -17.16 -6.75
CA LYS A 179 -34.67 -17.78 -6.97
C LYS A 179 -34.46 -19.05 -7.80
N VAL A 180 -35.27 -20.07 -7.54
CA VAL A 180 -35.31 -21.27 -8.37
C VAL A 180 -36.59 -21.22 -9.18
N PHE A 181 -36.47 -21.23 -10.51
CA PHE A 181 -37.61 -21.25 -11.42
C PHE A 181 -37.42 -22.39 -12.42
N GLN A 182 -38.41 -23.29 -12.54
CA GLN A 182 -38.36 -24.45 -13.43
C GLN A 182 -37.04 -25.25 -13.32
N ASN A 183 -36.63 -25.57 -12.09
CA ASN A 183 -35.39 -26.30 -11.79
C ASN A 183 -34.09 -25.63 -12.30
N THR A 184 -34.15 -24.34 -12.62
CA THR A 184 -33.02 -23.50 -13.04
C THR A 184 -32.79 -22.39 -12.01
N GLU A 185 -31.53 -22.05 -11.78
CA GLU A 185 -31.16 -20.98 -10.87
C GLU A 185 -31.22 -19.61 -11.56
N HIS A 186 -31.95 -18.68 -10.96
CA HIS A 186 -32.05 -17.30 -11.40
C HIS A 186 -31.65 -16.36 -10.27
N VAL A 187 -30.80 -15.38 -10.55
CA VAL A 187 -30.47 -14.32 -9.59
C VAL A 187 -31.28 -13.09 -9.93
N HIS A 188 -32.17 -12.71 -9.03
CA HIS A 188 -32.91 -11.46 -9.13
C HIS A 188 -32.07 -10.33 -8.52
N VAL A 189 -31.71 -9.34 -9.35
CA VAL A 189 -30.84 -8.23 -8.97
C VAL A 189 -31.64 -6.94 -8.88
N VAL A 190 -31.53 -6.23 -7.75
CA VAL A 190 -32.16 -4.92 -7.54
C VAL A 190 -31.08 -3.91 -7.16
N GLY A 191 -30.95 -2.83 -7.93
CA GLY A 191 -29.98 -1.75 -7.67
C GLY A 191 -30.63 -0.55 -7.01
N LEU A 192 -29.95 0.04 -6.03
CA LEU A 192 -30.35 1.28 -5.34
C LEU A 192 -29.16 2.24 -5.29
N ARG A 193 -29.38 3.55 -5.41
CA ARG A 193 -28.33 4.58 -5.37
C ARG A 193 -28.82 5.84 -4.64
N GLY A 194 -27.98 6.40 -3.76
CA GLY A 194 -28.13 7.79 -3.28
C GLY A 194 -29.10 8.05 -2.12
N PHE A 195 -28.99 7.32 -1.01
CA PHE A 195 -29.86 7.51 0.18
C PHE A 195 -29.38 8.59 1.17
N ALA A 196 -28.50 9.51 0.78
CA ALA A 196 -28.10 10.61 1.66
C ALA A 196 -29.29 11.57 1.86
N PRO A 197 -29.69 11.92 3.11
CA PRO A 197 -30.63 13.00 3.33
C PRO A 197 -30.03 14.30 2.75
N GLN A 198 -30.80 15.02 1.94
CA GLN A 198 -30.43 16.36 1.52
C GLN A 198 -30.27 17.22 2.79
N LEU A 199 -29.07 17.73 3.03
CA LEU A 199 -28.86 18.81 4.00
C LEU A 199 -29.78 19.97 3.58
N PRO A 200 -30.59 20.54 4.49
CA PRO A 200 -31.46 21.66 4.14
C PRO A 200 -30.61 22.79 3.56
N GLU A 201 -30.93 23.22 2.34
CA GLU A 201 -30.33 24.40 1.73
C GLU A 201 -30.50 25.57 2.71
N THR A 202 -29.39 26.14 3.15
CA THR A 202 -29.42 27.44 3.82
C THR A 202 -29.83 28.45 2.74
N LEU A 203 -31.10 28.89 2.82
CA LEU A 203 -31.64 29.96 1.99
C LEU A 203 -30.69 31.18 2.06
N PRO A 204 -30.17 31.68 0.92
CA PRO A 204 -29.39 32.89 0.92
C PRO A 204 -30.34 34.08 1.02
N GLY A 205 -30.26 34.83 2.13
CA GLY A 205 -30.78 36.19 2.20
C GLY A 205 -31.82 36.46 3.28
N THR A 206 -31.38 36.57 4.53
CA THR A 206 -31.98 37.47 5.52
C THR A 206 -30.88 38.10 6.37
N ASP A 207 -29.98 38.85 5.73
CA ASP A 207 -29.26 39.93 6.41
C ASP A 207 -30.09 41.21 6.21
N GLU A 208 -31.12 41.40 7.05
CA GLU A 208 -31.69 42.72 7.28
C GLU A 208 -31.01 43.34 8.51
N ALA A 209 -30.18 44.35 8.28
CA ALA A 209 -29.84 45.38 9.26
C ALA A 209 -29.34 46.65 8.55
N PRO A 210 -29.49 47.85 9.13
CA PRO A 210 -30.68 48.45 9.72
C PRO A 210 -31.08 49.74 8.97
N SER A 211 -32.37 50.08 8.94
CA SER A 211 -32.85 51.35 8.39
C SER A 211 -32.35 52.52 9.23
N GLN A 212 -31.47 53.35 8.65
CA GLN A 212 -31.23 54.72 9.12
C GLN A 212 -32.50 55.54 8.89
N ALA A 213 -32.97 56.23 9.93
CA ALA A 213 -33.87 57.37 9.81
C ALA A 213 -33.41 58.46 10.77
N SER A 214 -33.51 59.68 10.24
CA SER A 214 -33.00 60.97 10.72
C SER A 214 -33.50 61.42 12.08
#